data_AF-A0A1H9GLS7-F1
#
_entry.id   AF-A0A1H9GLS7-F1
#
_cell.length_a   1.000
_cell.length_b   1.000
_cell.length_c   1.000
_cell.angle_alpha   90.00
_cell.angle_beta   90.00
_cell.angle_gamma   90.00
#
_symmetry.space_group_name_H-M   'P 1'
#
loop_
_entity.id
_entity.type
_entity.pdbx_description
1 polymer ?
#
loop_
_entity_poly.entity_id
_entity_poly.type
_entity_poly.pdbx_seq_one_letter_code
_entity_poly.pdbx_strand_id
1 'polypeptide(L)'
;MDDNENSAYHRPVWNDDGRFYYEIIPQAKAKNYVAVCLKPDDKVIPVIFIPGVMGSNLKNGKSKVWQFSFSSLKKWPLANAKKRKGLLDPVTTMVDDSGKILNNDADGKKFPSRRKRGWGSAFYKSYGEALDRLQYLLSDDDILMDNYFRKAQLQTVPVTAIRTTFPRIRGILATDVDHEGAYAVDPVDRSRSVYSDLSDALMFTVRSVVKIVQQVPAP
;
A
#
# COMPACT_ATOMS: atom_id res chain seq x y z
N MET A 1 22.95 -6.72 38.19
CA MET A 1 23.13 -7.87 37.29
C MET A 1 22.22 -7.61 36.13
N ASP A 2 22.77 -7.41 34.94
CA ASP A 2 22.01 -6.99 33.77
C ASP A 2 21.19 -8.17 33.24
N ASP A 3 19.86 -8.06 33.33
CA ASP A 3 18.91 -9.05 32.83
C ASP A 3 18.92 -9.19 31.27
N ASN A 4 19.82 -8.48 30.58
CA ASN A 4 19.82 -8.33 29.12
C ASN A 4 20.79 -9.28 28.39
N GLU A 5 21.61 -10.06 29.09
CA GLU A 5 22.65 -10.90 28.45
C GLU A 5 22.17 -12.27 27.94
N ASN A 6 21.02 -12.77 28.41
CA ASN A 6 20.54 -14.12 28.07
C ASN A 6 19.33 -14.14 27.12
N SER A 7 18.91 -13.01 26.58
CA SER A 7 17.83 -12.97 25.59
C SER A 7 18.31 -12.43 24.24
N ALA A 8 17.86 -13.01 23.13
CA ALA A 8 17.99 -12.36 21.83
C ALA A 8 16.63 -12.26 21.14
N TYR A 9 16.50 -11.17 20.39
CA TYR A 9 15.29 -10.86 19.65
C TYR A 9 15.48 -11.27 18.19
N HIS A 10 14.50 -12.00 17.65
CA HIS A 10 14.56 -12.58 16.31
C HIS A 10 13.48 -11.96 15.42
N ARG A 11 13.89 -11.57 14.21
CA ARG A 11 12.98 -11.04 13.19
C ARG A 11 12.39 -12.18 12.37
N PRO A 12 11.12 -12.05 11.94
CA PRO A 12 10.53 -12.95 10.97
C PRO A 12 11.24 -12.81 9.61
N VAL A 13 11.58 -13.93 9.00
CA VAL A 13 12.11 -14.01 7.64
C VAL A 13 11.05 -14.61 6.73
N TRP A 14 10.68 -13.89 5.67
CA TRP A 14 9.68 -14.33 4.71
C TRP A 14 10.31 -15.23 3.64
N ASN A 15 9.67 -16.37 3.37
CA ASN A 15 10.02 -17.26 2.27
C ASN A 15 9.25 -16.89 0.98
N ASP A 16 9.54 -17.59 -0.12
CA ASP A 16 8.93 -17.31 -1.43
C ASP A 16 7.41 -17.61 -1.50
N ASP A 17 6.88 -18.37 -0.52
CA ASP A 17 5.46 -18.67 -0.39
C ASP A 17 4.69 -17.61 0.41
N GLY A 18 5.35 -16.54 0.87
CA GLY A 18 4.76 -15.55 1.75
C GLY A 18 4.47 -16.10 3.15
N ARG A 19 5.21 -17.11 3.60
CA ARG A 19 5.21 -17.61 4.98
C ARG A 19 6.46 -17.11 5.70
N PHE A 20 6.37 -16.83 6.99
CA PHE A 20 7.52 -16.43 7.77
C PHE A 20 8.04 -17.56 8.67
N TYR A 21 9.34 -17.52 8.96
CA TYR A 21 10.01 -18.36 9.94
C TYR A 21 11.03 -17.53 10.73
N TYR A 22 11.59 -18.09 11.82
CA TYR A 22 12.64 -17.45 12.60
C TYR A 22 13.93 -18.25 12.50
N GLU A 23 15.05 -17.56 12.30
CA GLU A 23 16.38 -18.16 12.28
C GLU A 23 16.96 -18.16 13.69
N ILE A 24 16.76 -19.25 14.43
CA ILE A 24 17.19 -19.37 15.83
C ILE A 24 18.34 -20.39 15.92
N ILE A 25 19.42 -20.00 16.59
CA ILE A 25 20.55 -20.89 16.90
C ILE A 25 20.34 -21.49 18.30
N PRO A 26 20.21 -22.82 18.44
CA PRO A 26 20.06 -23.47 19.75
C PRO A 26 21.23 -23.14 20.67
N GLN A 27 20.94 -22.85 21.94
CA GLN A 27 21.94 -22.59 22.98
C GLN A 27 21.93 -23.69 24.04
N ALA A 28 23.08 -23.92 24.69
CA ALA A 28 23.18 -24.87 25.79
C ALA A 28 22.23 -24.49 26.94
N LYS A 29 21.53 -25.48 27.50
CA LYS A 29 20.51 -25.27 28.56
C LYS A 29 21.01 -24.46 29.76
N ALA A 30 22.28 -24.65 30.13
CA ALA A 30 22.92 -23.94 31.25
C ALA A 30 22.95 -22.40 31.08
N LYS A 31 22.82 -21.90 29.84
CA LYS A 31 22.80 -20.45 29.56
C LYS A 31 21.43 -19.80 29.81
N ASN A 32 20.38 -20.56 30.13
CA ASN A 32 19.02 -20.05 30.32
C ASN A 32 18.58 -19.06 29.21
N TYR A 33 18.93 -19.37 27.96
CA TYR A 33 18.75 -18.47 26.83
C TYR A 33 17.27 -18.35 26.43
N VAL A 34 16.81 -17.12 26.21
CA VAL A 34 15.43 -16.80 25.79
C VAL A 34 15.44 -16.20 24.38
N ALA A 35 14.79 -16.87 23.44
CA ALA A 35 14.56 -16.32 22.10
C ALA A 35 13.21 -15.59 22.06
N VAL A 36 13.25 -14.26 21.92
CA VAL A 36 12.04 -13.44 21.76
C VAL A 36 11.72 -13.31 20.28
N CYS A 37 10.66 -13.97 19.83
CA CYS A 37 10.23 -13.96 18.42
C CYS A 37 8.99 -13.08 18.28
N LEU A 38 9.12 -11.94 17.61
CA LEU A 38 7.98 -11.07 17.36
C LEU A 38 7.14 -11.66 16.23
N LYS A 39 5.90 -12.03 16.54
CA LYS A 39 4.94 -12.61 15.60
C LYS A 39 4.31 -11.51 14.74
N PRO A 40 4.49 -11.51 13.40
CA PRO A 40 3.65 -10.74 12.50
C PRO A 40 2.18 -11.10 12.66
N ASP A 41 1.29 -10.18 12.28
CA ASP A 41 -0.12 -10.47 12.21
C ASP A 41 -0.38 -11.58 11.18
N ASP A 42 -1.11 -12.61 11.60
CA ASP A 42 -1.51 -13.74 10.76
C ASP A 42 -2.88 -13.52 10.09
N LYS A 43 -3.59 -12.46 10.50
CA LYS A 43 -4.87 -12.05 9.89
C LYS A 43 -4.64 -11.24 8.63
N VAL A 44 -5.12 -11.77 7.51
CA VAL A 44 -5.08 -11.08 6.22
C VAL A 44 -6.42 -10.42 5.94
N ILE A 45 -6.41 -9.11 5.69
CA ILE A 45 -7.58 -8.35 5.25
C ILE A 45 -7.35 -7.90 3.82
N PRO A 46 -8.04 -8.49 2.82
CA PRO A 46 -7.88 -8.10 1.43
C PRO A 46 -8.52 -6.74 1.18
N VAL A 47 -7.73 -5.78 0.68
CA VAL A 47 -8.24 -4.51 0.17
C VAL A 47 -8.39 -4.61 -1.34
N ILE A 48 -9.64 -4.60 -1.82
CA ILE A 48 -9.97 -4.63 -3.25
C ILE A 48 -10.14 -3.20 -3.73
N PHE A 49 -9.22 -2.74 -4.58
CA PHE A 49 -9.30 -1.43 -5.21
C PHE A 49 -10.04 -1.51 -6.55
N ILE A 50 -11.10 -0.71 -6.69
CA ILE A 50 -11.86 -0.59 -7.93
C ILE A 50 -11.65 0.83 -8.49
N PRO A 51 -10.98 0.97 -9.65
CA PRO A 51 -10.78 2.28 -10.25
C PRO A 51 -12.10 2.88 -10.78
N GLY A 52 -12.14 4.21 -10.88
CA GLY A 52 -13.32 4.96 -11.31
C GLY A 52 -13.45 5.07 -12.84
N VAL A 53 -14.23 6.06 -13.28
CA VAL A 53 -14.44 6.37 -14.70
C VAL A 53 -13.10 6.61 -15.40
N MET A 54 -12.87 5.94 -16.53
CA MET A 54 -11.61 5.98 -17.28
C MET A 54 -10.37 5.61 -16.44
N GLY A 55 -10.57 4.92 -15.32
CA GLY A 55 -9.54 4.64 -14.34
C GLY A 55 -8.73 3.36 -14.59
N SER A 56 -9.12 2.56 -15.57
CA SER A 56 -8.43 1.33 -15.99
C SER A 56 -7.76 1.52 -17.33
N ASN A 57 -6.56 0.98 -17.49
CA ASN A 57 -5.90 0.92 -18.78
C ASN A 57 -6.64 -0.03 -19.73
N LEU A 58 -6.74 0.33 -21.01
CA LEU A 58 -7.41 -0.43 -22.05
C LEU A 58 -6.48 -0.70 -23.23
N LYS A 59 -6.59 -1.91 -23.79
CA LYS A 59 -5.95 -2.33 -25.04
C LYS A 59 -6.97 -2.94 -26.00
N ASN A 60 -6.66 -2.90 -27.28
CA ASN A 60 -7.33 -3.67 -28.33
C ASN A 60 -6.25 -4.51 -29.03
N GLY A 61 -6.30 -5.83 -28.83
CA GLY A 61 -5.22 -6.74 -29.22
C GLY A 61 -3.88 -6.30 -28.60
N LYS A 62 -2.89 -6.04 -29.45
CA LYS A 62 -1.57 -5.53 -29.02
C LYS A 62 -1.51 -4.00 -28.89
N SER A 63 -2.57 -3.29 -29.27
CA SER A 63 -2.61 -1.83 -29.34
C SER A 63 -3.07 -1.24 -28.02
N LYS A 64 -2.24 -0.39 -27.41
CA LYS A 64 -2.56 0.38 -26.20
C LYS A 64 -3.54 1.51 -26.55
N VAL A 65 -4.78 1.44 -26.07
CA VAL A 65 -5.87 2.37 -26.44
C VAL A 65 -5.96 3.51 -25.44
N TRP A 66 -6.00 3.18 -24.16
CA TRP A 66 -6.09 4.13 -23.05
C TRP A 66 -5.13 3.68 -21.96
N GLN A 67 -3.98 4.32 -21.87
CA GLN A 67 -2.95 4.03 -20.89
C GLN A 67 -2.07 5.27 -20.73
N PHE A 68 -1.46 5.45 -19.56
CA PHE A 68 -0.42 6.46 -19.36
C PHE A 68 0.89 6.04 -20.05
N SER A 69 0.88 6.08 -21.38
CA SER A 69 2.03 5.79 -22.24
C SER A 69 1.98 6.67 -23.48
N PHE A 70 3.16 6.97 -24.03
CA PHE A 70 3.28 7.86 -25.19
C PHE A 70 2.51 7.36 -26.42
N SER A 71 2.56 6.05 -26.70
CA SER A 71 1.87 5.43 -27.83
C SER A 71 0.35 5.47 -27.70
N SER A 72 -0.18 5.48 -26.48
CA SER A 72 -1.60 5.64 -26.20
C SER A 72 -1.99 7.12 -26.26
N LEU A 73 -1.33 7.98 -25.47
CA LEU A 73 -1.71 9.39 -25.29
C LEU A 73 -1.68 10.20 -26.60
N LYS A 74 -0.73 9.92 -27.50
CA LYS A 74 -0.66 10.59 -28.82
C LYS A 74 -1.86 10.33 -29.73
N LYS A 75 -2.62 9.26 -29.52
CA LYS A 75 -3.80 8.92 -30.35
C LYS A 75 -4.95 9.89 -30.13
N TRP A 76 -5.04 10.50 -28.95
CA TRP A 76 -6.22 11.22 -28.47
C TRP A 76 -6.37 12.65 -28.99
N PRO A 77 -5.31 13.49 -29.05
CA PRO A 77 -5.40 14.81 -29.66
C PRO A 77 -5.77 14.76 -31.14
N LEU A 78 -5.31 13.72 -31.86
CA LEU A 78 -5.53 13.53 -33.30
C LEU A 78 -6.81 12.73 -33.63
N ALA A 79 -7.54 12.24 -32.62
CA ALA A 79 -8.73 11.43 -32.84
C ALA A 79 -10.00 12.30 -32.84
N ASN A 80 -10.72 12.28 -33.96
CA ASN A 80 -12.09 12.80 -34.05
C ASN A 80 -13.11 11.89 -33.33
N ALA A 81 -14.35 12.34 -33.21
CA ALA A 81 -15.41 11.61 -32.49
C ALA A 81 -15.61 10.16 -32.99
N LYS A 82 -15.67 9.95 -34.32
CA LYS A 82 -15.83 8.61 -34.91
C LYS A 82 -14.66 7.69 -34.55
N LYS A 83 -13.43 8.19 -34.61
CA LYS A 83 -12.22 7.45 -34.26
C LYS A 83 -12.16 7.12 -32.77
N ARG A 84 -12.53 8.06 -31.89
CA ARG A 84 -12.61 7.82 -30.43
C ARG A 84 -13.63 6.74 -30.10
N LYS A 85 -14.81 6.78 -30.73
CA LYS A 85 -15.86 5.76 -30.55
C LYS A 85 -15.38 4.37 -30.97
N GLY A 86 -14.67 4.25 -32.09
CA GLY A 86 -14.10 2.97 -32.53
C GLY A 86 -12.94 2.49 -31.65
N LEU A 87 -12.13 3.41 -31.11
CA LEU A 87 -11.03 3.07 -30.22
C LEU A 87 -11.51 2.54 -28.86
N LEU A 88 -12.60 3.09 -28.32
CA LEU A 88 -13.22 2.68 -27.04
C LEU A 88 -14.43 1.78 -27.23
N ASP A 89 -14.44 0.97 -28.27
CA ASP A 89 -15.51 0.00 -28.47
C ASP A 89 -15.44 -1.06 -27.33
N PRO A 90 -16.48 -1.19 -26.49
CA PRO A 90 -16.49 -2.11 -25.36
C PRO A 90 -16.41 -3.59 -25.78
N VAL A 91 -16.74 -3.92 -27.04
CA VAL A 91 -16.66 -5.29 -27.57
C VAL A 91 -15.22 -5.66 -27.97
N THR A 92 -14.43 -4.67 -28.39
CA THR A 92 -13.08 -4.91 -28.92
C THR A 92 -11.96 -4.55 -27.95
N THR A 93 -12.29 -3.83 -26.88
CA THR A 93 -11.33 -3.41 -25.85
C THR A 93 -11.36 -4.35 -24.66
N MET A 94 -10.21 -4.47 -24.01
CA MET A 94 -10.03 -5.24 -22.78
C MET A 94 -9.07 -4.52 -21.84
N VAL A 95 -9.05 -4.92 -20.57
CA VAL A 95 -8.14 -4.38 -19.58
C VAL A 95 -6.68 -4.65 -19.98
N ASP A 96 -5.85 -3.61 -19.91
CA ASP A 96 -4.41 -3.69 -20.13
C ASP A 96 -3.66 -3.65 -18.80
N ASP A 97 -3.14 -4.80 -18.38
CA ASP A 97 -2.34 -4.98 -17.18
C ASP A 97 -0.87 -4.59 -17.34
N SER A 98 -0.43 -4.18 -18.55
CA SER A 98 0.96 -3.80 -18.83
C SER A 98 1.34 -2.38 -18.37
N GLY A 99 0.46 -1.71 -17.61
CA GLY A 99 0.68 -0.37 -17.09
C GLY A 99 1.94 -0.24 -16.23
N LYS A 100 2.41 1.01 -16.12
CA LYS A 100 3.47 1.38 -15.19
C LYS A 100 3.01 1.08 -13.76
N ILE A 101 3.93 0.61 -12.93
CA ILE A 101 3.71 0.31 -11.51
C ILE A 101 4.86 0.95 -10.74
N LEU A 102 4.53 1.72 -9.70
CA LEU A 102 5.52 2.27 -8.78
C LEU A 102 5.93 1.18 -7.78
N ASN A 103 7.24 1.08 -7.48
CA ASN A 103 7.77 0.20 -6.43
C ASN A 103 7.27 -1.26 -6.52
N ASN A 104 7.29 -1.85 -7.73
CA ASN A 104 6.66 -3.14 -8.01
C ASN A 104 7.04 -4.29 -7.06
N ASP A 105 8.28 -4.26 -6.57
CA ASP A 105 8.89 -5.31 -5.74
C ASP A 105 9.20 -4.83 -4.31
N ALA A 106 8.71 -3.66 -3.90
CA ALA A 106 8.97 -3.11 -2.56
C ALA A 106 8.35 -3.93 -1.42
N ASP A 107 7.35 -4.75 -1.75
CA ASP A 107 6.65 -5.63 -0.80
C ASP A 107 7.46 -6.91 -0.47
N GLY A 108 8.64 -7.07 -1.08
CA GLY A 108 9.56 -8.18 -0.84
C GLY A 108 8.91 -9.54 -1.10
N LYS A 109 9.15 -10.48 -0.17
CA LYS A 109 8.57 -11.82 -0.22
C LYS A 109 7.25 -11.95 0.55
N LYS A 110 6.82 -10.89 1.23
CA LYS A 110 5.59 -10.88 2.02
C LYS A 110 4.34 -10.96 1.14
N PHE A 111 4.38 -10.31 -0.02
CA PHE A 111 3.29 -10.34 -0.99
C PHE A 111 3.80 -10.68 -2.39
N PRO A 112 2.97 -11.28 -3.26
CA PRO A 112 3.25 -11.30 -4.69
C PRO A 112 3.46 -9.87 -5.22
N SER A 113 4.29 -9.74 -6.24
CA SER A 113 4.57 -8.43 -6.85
C SER A 113 3.29 -7.69 -7.24
N ARG A 114 3.34 -6.36 -7.18
CA ARG A 114 2.18 -5.50 -7.48
C ARG A 114 1.59 -5.77 -8.86
N ARG A 115 2.42 -6.15 -9.83
CA ARG A 115 1.97 -6.63 -11.15
C ARG A 115 1.09 -7.87 -11.06
N LYS A 116 1.53 -8.90 -10.32
CA LYS A 116 0.73 -10.13 -10.09
C LYS A 116 -0.57 -9.81 -9.33
N ARG A 117 -0.58 -8.75 -8.52
CA ARG A 117 -1.77 -8.22 -7.84
C ARG A 117 -2.62 -7.29 -8.70
N GLY A 118 -2.33 -7.17 -10.01
CA GLY A 118 -3.16 -6.44 -10.96
C GLY A 118 -2.99 -4.92 -10.98
N TRP A 119 -2.00 -4.36 -10.28
CA TRP A 119 -1.84 -2.90 -10.17
C TRP A 119 -1.58 -2.22 -11.52
N GLY A 120 -0.98 -2.94 -12.46
CA GLY A 120 -0.75 -2.45 -13.82
C GLY A 120 -2.02 -2.24 -14.65
N SER A 121 -3.18 -2.69 -14.16
CA SER A 121 -4.49 -2.43 -14.78
C SER A 121 -4.99 -1.02 -14.49
N ALA A 122 -4.59 -0.39 -13.38
CA ALA A 122 -5.04 0.94 -13.03
C ALA A 122 -4.30 2.00 -13.85
N PHE A 123 -4.98 3.11 -14.13
CA PHE A 123 -4.40 4.25 -14.83
C PHE A 123 -3.37 4.93 -13.93
N TYR A 124 -2.09 4.79 -14.27
CA TYR A 124 -0.97 5.16 -13.39
C TYR A 124 -1.04 6.62 -12.94
N LYS A 125 -1.39 7.54 -13.84
CA LYS A 125 -1.39 8.99 -13.54
C LYS A 125 -2.38 9.34 -12.43
N SER A 126 -3.49 8.60 -12.32
CA SER A 126 -4.50 8.83 -11.28
C SER A 126 -4.27 8.02 -10.02
N TYR A 127 -3.80 6.77 -10.13
CA TYR A 127 -3.81 5.84 -8.99
C TYR A 127 -2.44 5.30 -8.59
N GLY A 128 -1.40 5.47 -9.40
CA GLY A 128 -0.11 4.83 -9.19
C GLY A 128 0.52 5.17 -7.83
N GLU A 129 0.63 6.46 -7.53
CA GLU A 129 1.19 6.93 -6.25
C GLU A 129 0.25 6.70 -5.07
N ALA A 130 -1.06 6.91 -5.26
CA ALA A 130 -2.04 6.70 -4.21
C ALA A 130 -2.08 5.23 -3.74
N LEU A 131 -2.00 4.26 -4.67
CA LEU A 131 -1.94 2.84 -4.34
C LEU A 131 -0.65 2.47 -3.60
N ASP A 132 0.50 2.99 -4.03
CA ASP A 132 1.79 2.79 -3.35
C ASP A 132 1.73 3.29 -1.90
N ARG A 133 1.21 4.50 -1.69
CA ARG A 133 1.03 5.08 -0.36
C ARG A 133 0.02 4.29 0.48
N LEU A 134 -1.08 3.82 -0.11
CA LEU A 134 -2.05 2.99 0.59
C LEU A 134 -1.42 1.68 1.08
N GLN A 135 -0.63 1.00 0.25
CA GLN A 135 0.08 -0.22 0.65
C GLN A 135 1.07 0.06 1.78
N TYR A 136 1.85 1.13 1.67
CA TYR A 136 2.80 1.54 2.71
C TYR A 136 2.11 1.79 4.06
N LEU A 137 0.98 2.50 4.05
CA LEU A 137 0.23 2.84 5.28
C LEU A 137 -0.47 1.64 5.93
N LEU A 138 -0.81 0.61 5.14
CA LEU A 138 -1.44 -0.61 5.64
C LEU A 138 -0.42 -1.71 5.97
N SER A 139 0.86 -1.52 5.66
CA SER A 139 1.95 -2.49 5.87
C SER A 139 3.11 -1.84 6.63
N ASP A 140 2.76 -1.16 7.73
CA ASP A 140 3.68 -0.47 8.64
C ASP A 140 4.24 -1.39 9.74
N ASP A 141 3.98 -2.70 9.67
CA ASP A 141 4.43 -3.67 10.66
C ASP A 141 5.94 -3.73 10.78
N ASP A 142 6.68 -3.62 9.67
CA ASP A 142 8.15 -3.53 9.71
C ASP A 142 8.63 -2.31 10.51
N ILE A 143 7.91 -1.18 10.43
CA ILE A 143 8.20 0.05 11.19
C ILE A 143 7.89 -0.16 12.67
N LEU A 144 6.76 -0.80 13.00
CA LEU A 144 6.40 -1.12 14.38
C LEU A 144 7.43 -2.06 15.02
N MET A 145 7.85 -3.08 14.28
CA MET A 145 8.91 -4.00 14.71
C MET A 145 10.22 -3.25 14.92
N ASP A 146 10.66 -2.43 13.96
CA ASP A 146 11.88 -1.61 14.07
C ASP A 146 11.89 -0.72 15.31
N ASN A 147 10.77 -0.04 15.59
CA ASN A 147 10.62 0.77 16.78
C ASN A 147 10.70 -0.06 18.06
N TYR A 148 10.09 -1.25 18.08
CA TYR A 148 10.18 -2.17 19.21
C TYR A 148 11.63 -2.61 19.45
N PHE A 149 12.33 -3.07 18.41
CA PHE A 149 13.74 -3.50 18.52
C PHE A 149 14.64 -2.36 19.01
N ARG A 150 14.51 -1.15 18.45
CA ARG A 150 15.30 0.01 18.88
C ARG A 150 15.02 0.38 20.34
N LYS A 151 13.75 0.33 20.77
CA LYS A 151 13.41 0.60 22.17
C LYS A 151 13.98 -0.48 23.10
N ALA A 152 13.84 -1.75 22.74
CA ALA A 152 14.29 -2.88 23.55
C ALA A 152 15.82 -3.00 23.62
N GLN A 153 16.53 -2.75 22.51
CA GLN A 153 17.98 -2.92 22.41
C GLN A 153 18.78 -1.65 22.68
N LEU A 154 18.25 -0.47 22.31
CA LEU A 154 19.00 0.79 22.33
C LEU A 154 18.45 1.82 23.33
N GLN A 155 17.31 1.56 23.99
CA GLN A 155 16.62 2.53 24.86
C GLN A 155 16.41 3.91 24.20
N THR A 156 16.29 3.94 22.87
CA THR A 156 16.16 5.18 22.08
C THR A 156 14.71 5.49 21.73
N VAL A 157 14.45 6.75 21.40
CA VAL A 157 13.13 7.26 20.98
C VAL A 157 12.71 6.60 19.65
N PRO A 158 11.44 6.21 19.46
CA PRO A 158 10.95 5.66 18.20
C PRO A 158 11.19 6.61 17.02
N VAL A 159 11.52 6.05 15.86
CA VAL A 159 11.85 6.80 14.63
C VAL A 159 10.59 7.39 14.02
N THR A 160 9.46 6.70 14.15
CA THR A 160 8.15 7.14 13.64
C THR A 160 7.04 6.42 14.38
N ALA A 161 6.16 7.13 15.10
CA ALA A 161 5.00 6.54 15.76
C ALA A 161 3.72 6.96 15.03
N ILE A 162 2.97 5.99 14.51
CA ILE A 162 1.62 6.24 13.99
C ILE A 162 0.69 6.37 15.18
N ARG A 163 0.54 7.61 15.69
CA ARG A 163 -0.42 7.95 16.74
C ARG A 163 -1.59 8.72 16.11
N THR A 164 -2.60 8.01 15.63
CA THR A 164 -3.86 8.66 15.20
C THR A 164 -4.72 9.00 16.41
N THR A 165 -4.63 10.23 16.91
CA THR A 165 -5.64 10.84 17.79
C THR A 165 -6.36 11.95 17.04
N PHE A 166 -7.66 11.81 16.75
CA PHE A 166 -8.46 12.86 16.11
C PHE A 166 -9.87 13.01 16.70
N PRO A 167 -10.22 14.20 17.21
CA PRO A 167 -11.59 14.62 17.45
C PRO A 167 -12.15 15.38 16.23
N ARG A 168 -13.33 14.95 15.75
CA ARG A 168 -14.24 15.59 14.77
C ARG A 168 -13.71 15.83 13.35
N ILE A 169 -14.28 15.07 12.40
CA ILE A 169 -14.25 15.39 10.97
C ILE A 169 -15.62 15.97 10.59
N ARG A 170 -15.65 17.21 10.06
CA ARG A 170 -16.75 17.67 9.22
C ARG A 170 -16.34 17.45 7.77
N GLY A 171 -17.07 16.61 7.07
CA GLY A 171 -16.82 16.29 5.67
C GLY A 171 -17.21 17.45 4.77
N ILE A 172 -16.33 17.76 3.82
CA ILE A 172 -16.68 18.49 2.60
C ILE A 172 -16.44 17.51 1.46
N LEU A 173 -17.53 16.95 0.92
CA LEU A 173 -17.51 16.25 -0.35
C LEU A 173 -17.40 17.32 -1.44
N ALA A 174 -16.20 17.55 -1.95
CA ALA A 174 -16.00 18.35 -3.15
C ALA A 174 -16.47 17.53 -4.36
N THR A 175 -17.68 17.83 -4.84
CA THR A 175 -18.25 17.30 -6.08
C THR A 175 -17.83 18.19 -7.25
N ASP A 176 -16.55 18.22 -7.59
CA ASP A 176 -16.06 18.56 -8.95
C ASP A 176 -14.54 18.34 -9.07
N VAL A 177 -14.09 17.11 -8.79
CA VAL A 177 -12.66 16.78 -8.90
C VAL A 177 -12.44 15.79 -10.03
N ASP A 178 -11.51 16.13 -10.92
CA ASP A 178 -10.95 15.17 -11.85
C ASP A 178 -10.40 13.94 -11.08
N HIS A 179 -10.34 12.79 -11.74
CA HIS A 179 -9.96 11.53 -11.07
C HIS A 179 -8.58 11.57 -10.39
N GLU A 180 -7.70 12.46 -10.82
CA GLU A 180 -6.41 12.71 -10.16
C GLU A 180 -6.56 13.55 -8.90
N GLY A 181 -7.36 14.61 -8.95
CA GLY A 181 -7.52 15.52 -7.82
C GLY A 181 -8.16 14.87 -6.60
N ALA A 182 -9.02 13.85 -6.74
CA ALA A 182 -9.65 13.19 -5.58
C ALA A 182 -8.63 12.63 -4.55
N TYR A 183 -7.47 12.15 -5.01
CA TYR A 183 -6.38 11.65 -4.15
C TYR A 183 -5.14 12.54 -4.13
N ALA A 184 -5.06 13.55 -4.99
CA ALA A 184 -3.96 14.51 -5.07
C ALA A 184 -4.29 15.86 -4.42
N VAL A 185 -5.38 15.96 -3.63
CA VAL A 185 -5.65 17.17 -2.84
C VAL A 185 -4.61 17.30 -1.73
N ASP A 186 -4.02 18.48 -1.61
CA ASP A 186 -3.27 18.85 -0.42
C ASP A 186 -4.15 18.69 0.83
N PRO A 187 -3.64 18.11 1.92
CA PRO A 187 -4.41 17.96 3.14
C PRO A 187 -4.83 19.35 3.66
N VAL A 188 -6.06 19.43 4.17
CA VAL A 188 -6.65 20.68 4.71
C VAL A 188 -5.80 21.28 5.85
N ASP A 189 -4.95 20.47 6.49
CA ASP A 189 -4.03 20.91 7.54
C ASP A 189 -2.74 20.06 7.57
N ARG A 190 -1.66 20.59 6.98
CA ARG A 190 -0.34 19.94 6.94
C ARG A 190 0.34 19.83 8.31
N SER A 191 -0.13 20.54 9.34
CA SER A 191 0.52 20.59 10.66
C SER A 191 0.08 19.49 11.63
N ARG A 192 -0.94 18.68 11.26
CA ARG A 192 -1.63 17.76 12.19
C ARG A 192 -1.29 16.27 12.04
N SER A 193 -0.44 15.90 11.10
CA SER A 193 -0.14 14.49 10.80
C SER A 193 1.36 14.30 10.55
N VAL A 194 1.92 13.18 11.04
CA VAL A 194 3.25 12.70 10.62
C VAL A 194 3.32 12.47 9.11
N TYR A 195 2.16 12.44 8.46
CA TYR A 195 1.99 12.33 7.02
C TYR A 195 1.36 13.61 6.44
N SER A 196 2.09 14.72 6.48
CA SER A 196 1.69 16.02 5.91
C SER A 196 1.48 15.99 4.39
N ASP A 197 1.88 14.91 3.73
CA ASP A 197 1.94 14.79 2.27
C ASP A 197 0.84 13.87 1.71
N LEU A 198 -0.03 13.34 2.59
CA LEU A 198 -1.16 12.50 2.20
C LEU A 198 -2.42 13.34 2.03
N SER A 199 -3.20 13.03 0.99
CA SER A 199 -4.52 13.64 0.81
C SER A 199 -5.53 13.16 1.84
N ASP A 200 -6.53 13.99 2.11
CA ASP A 200 -7.62 13.67 3.04
C ASP A 200 -8.40 12.42 2.62
N ALA A 201 -8.57 12.18 1.31
CA ALA A 201 -9.25 11.01 0.79
C ALA A 201 -8.49 9.71 1.10
N LEU A 202 -7.16 9.74 0.98
CA LEU A 202 -6.31 8.60 1.33
C LEU A 202 -6.36 8.33 2.84
N MET A 203 -6.29 9.39 3.65
CA MET A 203 -6.43 9.28 5.11
C MET A 203 -7.79 8.75 5.53
N PHE A 204 -8.88 9.17 4.88
CA PHE A 204 -10.21 8.64 5.13
C PHE A 204 -10.31 7.15 4.79
N THR A 205 -9.70 6.74 3.67
CA THR A 205 -9.66 5.34 3.24
C THR A 205 -8.92 4.47 4.26
N VAL A 206 -7.71 4.88 4.68
CA VAL A 206 -6.93 4.16 5.69
C VAL A 206 -7.69 4.06 7.01
N ARG A 207 -8.27 5.16 7.48
CA ARG A 207 -9.09 5.15 8.72
C ARG A 207 -10.29 4.22 8.61
N SER A 208 -10.93 4.15 7.45
CA SER A 208 -12.05 3.26 7.21
C SER A 208 -11.63 1.80 7.29
N VAL A 209 -10.52 1.44 6.63
CA VAL A 209 -9.96 0.08 6.71
C VAL A 209 -9.62 -0.27 8.15
N VAL A 210 -8.89 0.58 8.87
CA VAL A 210 -8.53 0.35 10.29
C VAL A 210 -9.77 0.15 11.17
N LYS A 211 -10.82 0.95 10.98
CA LYS A 211 -12.07 0.77 11.72
C LYS A 211 -12.77 -0.56 11.39
N ILE A 212 -12.77 -0.98 10.14
CA ILE A 212 -13.31 -2.29 9.73
C ILE A 212 -12.50 -3.40 10.41
N VAL A 213 -11.17 -3.31 10.42
CA VAL A 213 -10.28 -4.28 11.09
C VAL A 213 -10.63 -4.42 12.57
N GLN A 214 -10.84 -3.30 13.27
CA GLN A 214 -11.19 -3.29 14.70
C GLN A 214 -12.54 -3.97 15.00
N GLN A 215 -13.42 -4.11 14.02
CA GLN A 215 -14.71 -4.79 14.16
C GLN A 215 -14.62 -6.30 13.87
N VAL A 216 -13.53 -6.77 13.28
CA VAL A 216 -13.31 -8.21 13.06
C VAL A 216 -13.00 -8.86 14.41
N PRO A 217 -13.78 -9.86 14.87
CA PRO A 217 -13.55 -10.52 16.15
C PRO A 217 -12.11 -11.06 16.25
N ALA A 218 -11.55 -11.01 17.46
CA ALA A 218 -10.39 -11.82 17.78
C ALA A 218 -10.78 -13.31 17.66
N PRO A 219 -9.99 -14.15 16.98
CA PRO A 219 -10.20 -15.60 16.97
C PRO A 219 -10.09 -16.17 18.37
#